data_AF-A0AA94ET62-F1
#
_entry.id   AF-A0AA94ET62-F1
#
_cell.length_a   1.000
_cell.length_b   1.000
_cell.length_c   1.000
_cell.angle_alpha   90.00
_cell.angle_beta   90.00
_cell.angle_gamma   90.00
#
_symmetry.space_group_name_H-M   'P 1'
#
loop_
_entity.id
_entity.type
_entity.pdbx_description
1 polymer ?
#
loop_
_entity_poly.entity_id
_entity_poly.type
_entity_poly.pdbx_seq_one_letter_code
_entity_poly.pdbx_strand_id
1 'polypeptide(L)'
;MKMRKKAIRLSVPQACFTWVFSFCAGLLSQTVFAQESTCAFHDVQSTLEVVSCLSEGAVEVLKLAPRNHPTYESDVDRLPTFIVRGNDLNEVKKTVGMSALSSPYNLLVKLPDAEGIMYFDQLPESATKKLARPGWVLIDARDVVYERQGGGEGFELVCSTHEKATGSVYVVVTQCNDFYEEDIGRLKDLLSVIDAHTVR
;
A
#
# COMPACT_ATOMS: atom_id res chain seq x y z
N MET A 1 -18.06 70.32 -23.17
CA MET A 1 -18.08 71.50 -22.27
C MET A 1 -17.01 71.31 -21.20
N LYS A 2 -16.01 72.21 -21.07
CA LYS A 2 -14.89 72.06 -20.09
C LYS A 2 -15.09 73.01 -18.91
N MET A 3 -15.15 72.47 -17.69
CA MET A 3 -15.14 73.29 -16.46
C MET A 3 -13.73 73.43 -15.89
N ARG A 4 -13.43 74.61 -15.32
CA ARG A 4 -12.22 74.91 -14.54
C ARG A 4 -12.51 74.78 -13.03
N LYS A 5 -11.49 74.52 -12.21
CA LYS A 5 -11.30 75.17 -10.90
C LYS A 5 -9.82 75.08 -10.45
N LYS A 6 -9.44 75.89 -9.44
CA LYS A 6 -8.07 76.14 -8.94
C LYS A 6 -7.96 75.78 -7.44
N ALA A 7 -6.75 75.42 -6.97
CA ALA A 7 -6.17 75.57 -5.61
C ALA A 7 -5.01 74.55 -5.47
N ILE A 8 -3.78 74.78 -4.98
CA ILE A 8 -3.07 75.93 -4.35
C ILE A 8 -3.67 76.29 -2.97
N ARG A 9 -2.99 76.14 -1.81
CA ARG A 9 -1.54 75.98 -1.47
C ARG A 9 -1.36 75.36 -0.04
N LEU A 10 -0.13 75.43 0.51
CA LEU A 10 0.32 75.13 1.90
C LEU A 10 0.62 73.64 2.19
N SER A 11 1.67 73.26 2.95
CA SER A 11 2.84 74.02 3.47
C SER A 11 4.05 73.12 3.77
N VAL A 12 5.25 73.70 3.71
CA VAL A 12 6.62 73.17 3.98
C VAL A 12 7.13 73.81 5.30
N PRO A 13 8.12 73.31 6.09
CA PRO A 13 9.10 72.20 5.93
C PRO A 13 8.86 71.06 6.99
N GLN A 14 9.78 70.31 7.67
CA GLN A 14 11.25 70.36 7.80
C GLN A 14 11.96 69.07 8.32
N ALA A 15 12.84 68.51 7.46
CA ALA A 15 14.15 67.88 7.74
C ALA A 15 14.33 66.60 8.63
N CYS A 16 15.50 65.97 8.42
CA CYS A 16 16.14 64.85 9.15
C CYS A 16 15.37 63.49 9.18
N PHE A 17 16.00 62.31 9.04
CA PHE A 17 17.39 61.90 9.34
C PHE A 17 17.99 60.93 8.28
N THR A 18 19.23 60.46 8.50
CA THR A 18 20.06 59.65 7.60
C THR A 18 20.17 58.16 7.99
N TRP A 19 20.11 57.27 6.98
CA TRP A 19 20.55 55.84 7.00
C TRP A 19 19.65 54.95 7.91
N VAL A 20 19.63 53.61 7.87
CA VAL A 20 20.62 52.55 7.53
C VAL A 20 19.95 51.39 6.74
N PHE A 21 20.76 50.51 6.15
CA PHE A 21 20.40 49.19 5.60
C PHE A 21 19.39 48.39 6.43
N SER A 22 18.57 47.57 5.76
CA SER A 22 17.93 46.39 6.37
C SER A 22 18.14 45.16 5.48
N PHE A 23 18.25 43.99 6.10
CA PHE A 23 18.69 42.74 5.48
C PHE A 23 17.69 42.19 4.45
N CYS A 24 18.21 41.56 3.40
CA CYS A 24 17.45 40.55 2.68
C CYS A 24 17.17 39.37 3.62
N ALA A 25 15.92 39.16 4.00
CA ALA A 25 15.51 37.95 4.71
C ALA A 25 15.73 36.75 3.78
N GLY A 26 16.74 35.94 4.09
CA GLY A 26 16.96 34.68 3.38
C GLY A 26 15.77 33.76 3.60
N LEU A 27 14.98 33.55 2.55
CA LEU A 27 13.92 32.54 2.57
C LEU A 27 14.57 31.18 2.79
N LEU A 28 14.41 30.65 3.99
CA LEU A 28 14.79 29.28 4.32
C LEU A 28 13.92 28.35 3.49
N SER A 29 14.43 27.95 2.32
CA SER A 29 13.85 26.87 1.53
C SER A 29 13.78 25.64 2.42
N GLN A 30 12.56 25.28 2.82
CA GLN A 30 12.32 24.01 3.49
C GLN A 30 12.65 22.90 2.49
N THR A 31 13.85 22.35 2.62
CA THR A 31 14.25 21.13 1.93
C THR A 31 13.37 20.01 2.46
N VAL A 32 12.26 19.75 1.75
CA VAL A 32 11.48 18.53 1.94
C VAL A 32 12.44 17.39 1.63
N PHE A 33 12.97 16.77 2.68
CA PHE A 33 13.67 15.50 2.56
C PHE A 33 12.64 14.48 2.10
N ALA A 34 12.57 14.26 0.79
CA ALA A 34 12.05 13.02 0.24
C ALA A 34 12.96 11.92 0.79
N GLN A 35 12.51 11.27 1.87
CA GLN A 35 13.21 10.15 2.46
C GLN A 35 13.25 9.04 1.42
N GLU A 36 14.44 8.70 0.93
CA GLU A 36 14.63 7.68 -0.11
C GLU A 36 13.98 6.38 0.36
N SER A 37 12.92 5.94 -0.32
CA SER A 37 12.24 4.70 -0.01
C SER A 37 13.16 3.54 -0.36
N THR A 38 13.79 2.97 0.66
CA THR A 38 14.62 1.78 0.54
C THR A 38 13.74 0.56 0.28
N CYS A 39 13.33 0.40 -0.98
CA CYS A 39 12.62 -0.75 -1.57
C CYS A 39 13.44 -2.07 -1.55
N ALA A 40 14.25 -2.23 -0.51
CA ALA A 40 15.29 -3.23 -0.33
C ALA A 40 14.73 -4.48 0.35
N PHE A 41 13.77 -5.15 -0.29
CA PHE A 41 13.34 -6.50 0.11
C PHE A 41 14.41 -7.52 -0.29
N HIS A 42 15.53 -7.50 0.41
CA HIS A 42 16.69 -8.35 0.19
C HIS A 42 16.63 -9.60 1.07
N ASP A 43 15.70 -10.51 0.73
CA ASP A 43 15.82 -11.90 1.14
C ASP A 43 16.12 -12.79 -0.09
N VAL A 44 16.96 -13.79 0.13
CA VAL A 44 17.68 -14.57 -0.89
C VAL A 44 17.16 -16.02 -0.95
N GLN A 45 16.14 -16.36 -0.15
CA GLN A 45 15.50 -17.68 -0.13
C GLN A 45 14.00 -17.67 -0.46
N SER A 46 13.37 -16.50 -0.67
CA SER A 46 11.95 -16.45 -1.00
C SER A 46 11.66 -17.00 -2.40
N THR A 47 10.60 -17.81 -2.51
CA THR A 47 9.94 -18.17 -3.78
C THR A 47 9.31 -16.97 -4.51
N LEU A 48 9.46 -15.76 -3.95
CA LEU A 48 8.92 -14.49 -4.44
C LEU A 48 10.03 -13.53 -4.86
N GLU A 49 9.74 -12.68 -5.84
CA GLU A 49 10.58 -11.57 -6.31
C GLU A 49 9.85 -10.24 -6.41
N VAL A 50 10.61 -9.15 -6.23
CA VAL A 50 10.09 -7.78 -6.33
C VAL A 50 9.85 -7.42 -7.80
N VAL A 51 8.57 -7.29 -8.16
CA VAL A 51 8.15 -6.88 -9.51
C VAL A 51 8.03 -5.36 -9.60
N SER A 52 7.58 -4.69 -8.54
CA SER A 52 7.55 -3.23 -8.44
C SER A 52 7.53 -2.75 -7.00
N CYS A 53 8.14 -1.60 -6.74
CA CYS A 53 7.97 -0.84 -5.50
C CYS A 53 7.45 0.56 -5.87
N LEU A 54 6.41 1.01 -5.19
CA LEU A 54 5.80 2.33 -5.38
C LEU A 54 5.74 3.06 -4.04
N SER A 55 5.82 4.39 -4.08
CA SER A 55 5.66 5.25 -2.89
C SER A 55 4.52 6.23 -3.13
N GLU A 56 3.33 5.87 -2.67
CA GLU A 56 2.11 6.67 -2.79
C GLU A 56 2.00 7.60 -1.59
N GLY A 57 2.67 8.75 -1.68
CA GLY A 57 2.71 9.75 -0.61
C GLY A 57 3.49 9.25 0.60
N ALA A 58 2.78 8.84 1.66
CA ALA A 58 3.35 8.32 2.90
C ALA A 58 3.25 6.78 3.04
N VAL A 59 2.87 6.09 1.95
CA VAL A 59 2.67 4.63 1.89
C VAL A 59 3.64 4.00 0.88
N GLU A 60 4.41 3.01 1.30
CA GLU A 60 5.17 2.10 0.42
C GLU A 60 4.27 0.94 -0.02
N VAL A 61 4.21 0.65 -1.31
CA VAL A 61 3.53 -0.52 -1.88
C VAL A 61 4.54 -1.37 -2.64
N LEU A 62 4.90 -2.50 -2.05
CA LEU A 62 5.80 -3.48 -2.65
C LEU A 62 4.95 -4.62 -3.27
N LYS A 63 5.06 -4.80 -4.58
CA LYS A 63 4.47 -5.93 -5.30
C LYS A 63 5.52 -7.03 -5.47
N LEU A 64 5.17 -8.20 -4.95
CA LEU A 64 5.89 -9.45 -5.18
C LEU A 64 5.10 -10.34 -6.16
N ALA A 65 5.80 -11.15 -6.94
CA ALA A 65 5.23 -12.30 -7.67
C ALA A 65 6.15 -13.53 -7.46
N PRO A 66 5.66 -14.76 -7.66
CA PRO A 66 6.52 -15.94 -7.55
C PRO A 66 7.64 -16.00 -8.60
N ARG A 67 8.69 -16.78 -8.29
CA ARG A 67 9.91 -16.94 -9.09
C ARG A 67 9.86 -18.18 -9.96
N ASN A 68 10.60 -18.12 -11.08
CA ASN A 68 10.85 -19.26 -11.98
C ASN A 68 9.58 -19.90 -12.58
N HIS A 69 8.52 -19.10 -12.76
CA HIS A 69 7.25 -19.52 -13.36
C HIS A 69 7.42 -20.26 -14.70
N PRO A 70 6.92 -21.50 -14.82
CA PRO A 70 6.73 -22.17 -16.10
C PRO A 70 5.78 -21.43 -17.05
N THR A 71 6.03 -21.56 -18.35
CA THR A 71 5.20 -20.95 -19.42
C THR A 71 3.78 -21.51 -19.55
N TYR A 72 3.42 -22.56 -18.82
CA TYR A 72 2.14 -23.27 -18.91
C TYR A 72 1.19 -23.03 -17.72
N GLU A 73 1.59 -22.21 -16.75
CA GLU A 73 0.72 -21.81 -15.63
C GLU A 73 -0.38 -20.83 -16.05
N SER A 74 -1.46 -20.84 -15.26
CA SER A 74 -2.61 -19.96 -15.38
C SER A 74 -2.33 -18.54 -14.86
N ASP A 75 -3.29 -17.64 -15.02
CA ASP A 75 -3.22 -16.30 -14.42
C ASP A 75 -3.52 -16.31 -12.90
N VAL A 76 -4.00 -17.43 -12.36
CA VAL A 76 -4.23 -17.62 -10.92
C VAL A 76 -2.93 -17.94 -10.20
N ASP A 77 -2.11 -18.84 -10.76
CA ASP A 77 -0.78 -19.21 -10.23
C ASP A 77 0.19 -18.01 -10.16
N ARG A 78 -0.11 -16.96 -10.95
CA ARG A 78 0.66 -15.70 -11.05
C ARG A 78 0.12 -14.58 -10.16
N LEU A 79 -0.80 -14.88 -9.24
CA LEU A 79 -1.39 -13.88 -8.36
C LEU A 79 -0.31 -13.22 -7.48
N PRO A 80 -0.25 -11.87 -7.44
CA PRO A 80 0.78 -11.17 -6.72
C PRO A 80 0.51 -11.12 -5.22
N THR A 81 1.58 -11.17 -4.43
CA THR A 81 1.57 -10.82 -3.02
C THR A 81 1.98 -9.35 -2.87
N PHE A 82 1.21 -8.56 -2.13
CA PHE A 82 1.57 -7.18 -1.82
C PHE A 82 1.97 -7.03 -0.35
N ILE A 83 3.01 -6.23 -0.09
CA ILE A 83 3.36 -5.72 1.22
C ILE A 83 3.18 -4.20 1.17
N VAL A 84 2.25 -3.69 1.97
CA VAL A 84 1.97 -2.25 2.10
C VAL A 84 2.48 -1.77 3.46
N ARG A 85 3.20 -0.65 3.49
CA ARG A 85 3.76 -0.07 4.73
C ARG A 85 3.50 1.42 4.82
N GLY A 86 3.26 1.94 6.03
CA GLY A 86 3.11 3.38 6.23
C GLY A 86 2.92 3.77 7.69
N ASN A 87 3.09 5.05 8.00
CA ASN A 87 2.95 5.58 9.36
C ASN A 87 1.51 5.98 9.74
N ASP A 88 0.57 5.94 8.79
CA ASP A 88 -0.87 6.15 9.03
C ASP A 88 -1.66 4.90 8.61
N LEU A 89 -2.33 4.27 9.57
CA LEU A 89 -3.13 3.07 9.38
C LEU A 89 -4.31 3.28 8.41
N ASN A 90 -4.88 4.49 8.35
CA ASN A 90 -6.03 4.78 7.49
C ASN A 90 -5.60 4.86 6.03
N GLU A 91 -4.48 5.53 5.74
CA GLU A 91 -3.92 5.58 4.39
C GLU A 91 -3.45 4.19 3.94
N VAL A 92 -2.77 3.41 4.80
CA VAL A 92 -2.44 2.00 4.51
C VAL A 92 -3.69 1.16 4.18
N LYS A 93 -4.74 1.23 5.00
CA LYS A 93 -6.00 0.48 4.77
C LYS A 93 -6.77 0.95 3.53
N LYS A 94 -6.66 2.23 3.17
CA LYS A 94 -7.23 2.85 1.97
C LYS A 94 -6.48 2.44 0.70
N THR A 95 -5.15 2.31 0.76
CA THR A 95 -4.32 1.82 -0.36
C THR A 95 -4.54 0.33 -0.64
N VAL A 96 -4.65 -0.51 0.40
CA VAL A 96 -5.11 -1.91 0.25
C VAL A 96 -6.57 -1.93 -0.22
N GLY A 97 -7.38 -1.02 0.32
CA GLY A 97 -8.72 -0.70 -0.16
C GLY A 97 -9.82 -1.63 0.36
N MET A 98 -9.71 -2.11 1.60
CA MET A 98 -10.60 -3.10 2.23
C MET A 98 -12.05 -2.60 2.42
N SER A 99 -12.80 -2.47 1.34
CA SER A 99 -14.16 -1.92 1.32
C SER A 99 -15.09 -2.82 0.52
N ALA A 100 -16.40 -2.74 0.77
CA ALA A 100 -17.39 -3.50 0.00
C ALA A 100 -17.49 -3.11 -1.50
N LEU A 101 -16.62 -2.22 -1.99
CA LEU A 101 -16.51 -1.81 -3.39
C LEU A 101 -15.19 -2.26 -4.05
N SER A 102 -14.27 -2.89 -3.32
CA SER A 102 -13.02 -3.41 -3.88
C SER A 102 -13.22 -4.79 -4.48
N SER A 103 -12.99 -4.92 -5.79
CA SER A 103 -13.39 -6.09 -6.56
C SER A 103 -12.20 -6.79 -7.23
N PRO A 104 -12.18 -8.14 -7.27
CA PRO A 104 -13.07 -9.05 -6.53
C PRO A 104 -12.67 -9.26 -5.06
N TYR A 105 -11.41 -8.99 -4.67
CA TYR A 105 -10.94 -9.13 -3.27
C TYR A 105 -10.55 -7.80 -2.62
N ASN A 106 -9.54 -7.12 -3.16
CA ASN A 106 -9.14 -5.79 -2.70
C ASN A 106 -8.64 -4.94 -3.90
N LEU A 107 -8.17 -3.70 -3.67
CA LEU A 107 -7.78 -2.82 -4.78
C LEU A 107 -6.45 -3.23 -5.46
N LEU A 108 -5.61 -3.98 -4.74
CA LEU A 108 -4.28 -4.41 -5.19
C LEU A 108 -4.34 -5.81 -5.82
N VAL A 109 -4.91 -6.78 -5.08
CA VAL A 109 -5.06 -8.17 -5.54
C VAL A 109 -6.37 -8.31 -6.31
N LYS A 110 -6.25 -8.28 -7.64
CA LYS A 110 -7.34 -8.54 -8.58
C LYS A 110 -7.25 -9.98 -9.05
N LEU A 111 -8.29 -10.76 -8.78
CA LEU A 111 -8.39 -12.12 -9.29
C LEU A 111 -8.69 -12.10 -10.80
N PRO A 112 -8.16 -13.05 -11.60
CA PRO A 112 -8.58 -13.24 -12.98
C PRO A 112 -10.03 -13.74 -13.02
N ASP A 113 -10.65 -13.65 -14.21
CA ASP A 113 -11.99 -14.20 -14.52
C ASP A 113 -13.05 -14.04 -13.40
N ALA A 114 -13.23 -12.80 -12.94
CA ALA A 114 -14.15 -12.50 -11.84
C ALA A 114 -15.64 -12.80 -12.15
N GLU A 115 -16.00 -13.04 -13.42
CA GLU A 115 -17.34 -13.50 -13.83
C GLU A 115 -17.49 -15.03 -13.68
N GLY A 116 -16.39 -15.78 -13.66
CA GLY A 116 -16.33 -17.24 -13.43
C GLY A 116 -16.29 -17.67 -11.95
N ILE A 117 -16.35 -16.74 -11.00
CA ILE A 117 -16.36 -17.04 -9.55
C ILE A 117 -17.77 -17.46 -9.12
N MET A 118 -17.92 -18.71 -8.64
CA MET A 118 -19.18 -19.24 -8.08
C MET A 118 -19.41 -18.79 -6.64
N TYR A 119 -18.37 -18.88 -5.81
CA TYR A 119 -18.43 -18.60 -4.38
C TYR A 119 -17.33 -17.62 -3.98
N PHE A 120 -17.68 -16.64 -3.16
CA PHE A 120 -16.78 -15.62 -2.65
C PHE A 120 -17.14 -15.31 -1.19
N ASP A 121 -16.92 -16.29 -0.33
CA ASP A 121 -17.43 -16.31 1.03
C ASP A 121 -16.34 -16.04 2.07
N GLN A 122 -16.75 -15.77 3.32
CA GLN A 122 -15.78 -15.61 4.40
C GLN A 122 -15.21 -16.97 4.79
N LEU A 123 -13.87 -17.08 4.80
CA LEU A 123 -13.18 -18.32 5.11
C LEU A 123 -13.61 -18.88 6.48
N PRO A 124 -13.96 -20.18 6.61
CA PRO A 124 -14.47 -20.75 7.85
C PRO A 124 -13.53 -20.59 9.06
N GLU A 125 -14.08 -20.48 10.27
CA GLU A 125 -13.33 -20.25 11.51
C GLU A 125 -12.33 -21.38 11.86
N SER A 126 -12.54 -22.59 11.31
CA SER A 126 -11.60 -23.71 11.39
C SER A 126 -10.38 -23.51 10.46
N ALA A 127 -10.59 -22.91 9.30
CA ALA A 127 -9.57 -22.63 8.29
C ALA A 127 -8.77 -21.35 8.59
N THR A 128 -9.41 -20.27 9.06
CA THR A 128 -8.70 -19.04 9.47
C THR A 128 -7.68 -19.28 10.58
N LYS A 129 -7.92 -20.27 11.46
CA LYS A 129 -6.95 -20.72 12.47
C LYS A 129 -5.66 -21.30 11.88
N LYS A 130 -5.68 -21.87 10.67
CA LYS A 130 -4.45 -22.26 9.97
C LYS A 130 -3.63 -21.05 9.51
N LEU A 131 -4.29 -19.97 9.09
CA LEU A 131 -3.66 -18.71 8.63
C LEU A 131 -3.17 -17.82 9.79
N ALA A 132 -3.51 -18.14 11.03
CA ALA A 132 -3.10 -17.38 12.20
C ALA A 132 -1.58 -17.39 12.39
N ARG A 133 -1.01 -16.23 12.74
CA ARG A 133 0.42 -16.03 12.98
C ARG A 133 0.60 -15.14 14.22
N PRO A 134 1.41 -15.54 15.22
CA PRO A 134 1.66 -14.70 16.40
C PRO A 134 2.21 -13.31 16.02
N GLY A 135 1.68 -12.26 16.65
CA GLY A 135 2.06 -10.87 16.37
C GLY A 135 1.40 -10.25 15.14
N TRP A 136 0.60 -11.01 14.38
CA TRP A 136 -0.15 -10.55 13.20
C TRP A 136 -1.66 -10.76 13.41
N VAL A 137 -2.47 -9.86 12.86
CA VAL A 137 -3.93 -9.94 12.89
C VAL A 137 -4.42 -10.27 11.48
N LEU A 138 -5.08 -11.42 11.30
CA LEU A 138 -5.81 -11.73 10.08
C LEU A 138 -7.09 -10.87 10.06
N ILE A 139 -7.21 -9.95 9.09
CA ILE A 139 -8.26 -8.93 9.07
C ILE A 139 -9.29 -9.10 7.94
N ASP A 140 -8.95 -9.84 6.88
CA ASP A 140 -9.95 -10.45 6.01
C ASP A 140 -9.42 -11.75 5.42
N ALA A 141 -10.29 -12.73 5.25
CA ALA A 141 -9.99 -14.02 4.65
C ALA A 141 -11.19 -14.51 3.85
N ARG A 142 -10.96 -14.87 2.58
CA ARG A 142 -12.00 -15.29 1.64
C ARG A 142 -11.69 -16.65 1.07
N ASP A 143 -12.74 -17.46 1.02
CA ASP A 143 -12.82 -18.69 0.26
C ASP A 143 -13.35 -18.33 -1.13
N VAL A 144 -12.67 -18.78 -2.18
CA VAL A 144 -12.95 -18.38 -3.56
C VAL A 144 -12.95 -19.59 -4.48
N VAL A 145 -14.12 -19.93 -5.02
CA VAL A 145 -14.31 -21.10 -5.89
C VAL A 145 -14.78 -20.66 -7.27
N TYR A 146 -14.12 -21.14 -8.32
CA TYR A 146 -14.47 -20.91 -9.72
C TYR A 146 -15.36 -22.01 -10.28
N GLU A 147 -16.17 -21.70 -11.29
CA GLU A 147 -16.86 -22.71 -12.08
C GLU A 147 -15.90 -23.41 -13.05
N ARG A 148 -15.97 -24.74 -13.11
CA ARG A 148 -15.26 -25.51 -14.14
C ARG A 148 -16.07 -25.62 -15.43
N GLN A 149 -15.39 -25.89 -16.55
CA GLN A 149 -16.05 -26.23 -17.80
C GLN A 149 -16.98 -27.45 -17.63
N GLY A 150 -18.24 -27.32 -18.03
CA GLY A 150 -19.29 -28.33 -17.82
C GLY A 150 -20.08 -28.17 -16.51
N GLY A 151 -19.69 -27.21 -15.66
CA GLY A 151 -20.47 -26.73 -14.52
C GLY A 151 -20.07 -27.31 -13.16
N GLY A 152 -20.38 -26.53 -12.13
CA GLY A 152 -20.09 -26.82 -10.73
C GLY A 152 -18.66 -26.47 -10.31
N GLU A 153 -18.36 -26.75 -9.04
CA GLU A 153 -17.10 -26.39 -8.36
C GLU A 153 -15.86 -26.86 -9.14
N GLY A 154 -14.94 -25.92 -9.35
CA GLY A 154 -13.70 -26.09 -10.11
C GLY A 154 -12.46 -25.86 -9.24
N PHE A 155 -11.78 -24.73 -9.47
CA PHE A 155 -10.57 -24.35 -8.73
C PHE A 155 -10.95 -23.57 -7.46
N GLU A 156 -10.25 -23.83 -6.35
CA GLU A 156 -10.44 -23.20 -5.04
C GLU A 156 -9.14 -22.47 -4.65
N LEU A 157 -9.25 -21.21 -4.19
CA LEU A 157 -8.14 -20.46 -3.64
C LEU A 157 -8.56 -19.66 -2.40
N VAL A 158 -7.60 -19.44 -1.51
CA VAL A 158 -7.81 -18.67 -0.28
C VAL A 158 -7.07 -17.35 -0.36
N CYS A 159 -7.87 -16.28 -0.40
CA CYS A 159 -7.40 -14.91 -0.27
C CYS A 159 -7.26 -14.53 1.20
N SER A 160 -6.13 -13.92 1.59
CA SER A 160 -5.86 -13.55 2.98
C SER A 160 -5.14 -12.21 3.10
N THR A 161 -5.55 -11.40 4.08
CA THR A 161 -4.93 -10.11 4.41
C THR A 161 -4.63 -10.05 5.90
N HIS A 162 -3.37 -9.79 6.23
CA HIS A 162 -2.84 -9.72 7.60
C HIS A 162 -2.26 -8.34 7.87
N GLU A 163 -2.58 -7.74 9.03
CA GLU A 163 -1.92 -6.52 9.50
C GLU A 163 -1.04 -6.75 10.73
N LYS A 164 -0.06 -5.86 10.88
CA LYS A 164 0.75 -5.72 12.08
C LYS A 164 1.15 -4.26 12.28
N ALA A 165 1.07 -3.78 13.52
CA ALA A 165 1.70 -2.55 13.95
C ALA A 165 3.08 -2.86 14.57
N THR A 166 4.13 -2.20 14.10
CA THR A 166 5.49 -2.31 14.64
C THR A 166 6.04 -0.92 14.93
N GLY A 167 6.00 -0.52 16.20
CA GLY A 167 6.28 0.85 16.60
C GLY A 167 5.24 1.81 16.02
N SER A 168 5.70 2.79 15.23
CA SER A 168 4.84 3.73 14.48
C SER A 168 4.50 3.26 13.06
N VAL A 169 5.04 2.14 12.60
CA VAL A 169 4.85 1.63 11.23
C VAL A 169 3.74 0.58 11.22
N TYR A 170 2.75 0.77 10.38
CA TYR A 170 1.74 -0.23 10.05
C TYR A 170 2.18 -0.98 8.79
N VAL A 171 2.09 -2.31 8.85
CA VAL A 171 2.37 -3.20 7.72
C VAL A 171 1.13 -4.05 7.46
N VAL A 172 0.73 -4.14 6.19
CA VAL A 172 -0.30 -5.07 5.72
C VAL A 172 0.30 -5.95 4.64
N VAL A 173 0.04 -7.25 4.72
CA VAL A 173 0.36 -8.24 3.68
C VAL A 173 -0.94 -8.75 3.11
N THR A 174 -1.06 -8.82 1.78
CA THR A 174 -2.25 -9.35 1.12
C THR A 174 -1.87 -10.19 -0.10
N GLN A 175 -2.51 -11.34 -0.24
CA GLN A 175 -2.24 -12.33 -1.29
C GLN A 175 -3.43 -13.29 -1.42
N CYS A 176 -3.45 -14.09 -2.49
CA CYS A 176 -4.26 -15.31 -2.55
C CYS A 176 -3.44 -16.46 -3.14
N ASN A 177 -3.58 -17.67 -2.58
CA ASN A 177 -2.89 -18.89 -3.02
C ASN A 177 -3.79 -20.11 -2.73
N ASP A 178 -3.33 -21.31 -3.12
CA ASP A 178 -3.86 -22.59 -2.66
C ASP A 178 -3.90 -22.69 -1.12
N PHE A 179 -4.80 -23.53 -0.60
CA PHE A 179 -4.95 -23.76 0.85
C PHE A 179 -4.22 -25.01 1.38
N TYR A 180 -3.14 -25.41 0.71
CA TYR A 180 -2.27 -26.50 1.16
C TYR A 180 -1.33 -26.06 2.30
N GLU A 181 -0.86 -27.01 3.11
CA GLU A 181 0.03 -26.72 4.24
C GLU A 181 1.37 -26.10 3.81
N GLU A 182 1.82 -26.34 2.56
CA GLU A 182 3.01 -25.70 2.02
C GLU A 182 2.81 -24.20 1.82
N ASP A 183 1.73 -23.77 1.16
CA ASP A 183 1.40 -22.37 0.90
C ASP A 183 1.07 -21.58 2.17
N ILE A 184 0.38 -22.23 3.10
CA ILE A 184 0.19 -21.74 4.47
C ILE A 184 1.54 -21.59 5.19
N GLY A 185 2.52 -22.46 4.88
CA GLY A 185 3.92 -22.34 5.30
C GLY A 185 4.63 -21.13 4.67
N ARG A 186 4.64 -21.03 3.33
CA ARG A 186 5.23 -19.92 2.55
C ARG A 186 4.74 -18.56 3.05
N LEU A 187 3.43 -18.44 3.34
CA LEU A 187 2.84 -17.26 4.01
C LEU A 187 3.47 -16.98 5.38
N LYS A 188 3.51 -17.98 6.27
CA LYS A 188 4.06 -17.83 7.62
C LYS A 188 5.54 -17.50 7.61
N ASP A 189 6.29 -17.96 6.62
CA ASP A 189 7.70 -17.64 6.43
C ASP A 189 7.86 -16.22 5.91
N LEU A 190 7.05 -15.76 4.95
CA LEU A 190 7.01 -14.36 4.53
C LEU A 190 6.73 -13.40 5.70
N LEU A 191 5.73 -13.72 6.53
CA LEU A 191 5.45 -12.95 7.76
C LEU A 191 6.61 -13.01 8.78
N SER A 192 7.39 -14.10 8.80
CA SER A 192 8.60 -14.21 9.63
C SER A 192 9.74 -13.32 9.13
N VAL A 193 9.94 -13.24 7.81
CA VAL A 193 10.94 -12.40 7.15
C VAL A 193 10.66 -10.92 7.43
N ILE A 194 9.40 -10.49 7.27
CA ILE A 194 8.99 -9.12 7.58
C ILE A 194 9.22 -8.80 9.07
N ASP A 195 8.95 -9.74 9.98
CA ASP A 195 9.24 -9.59 11.41
C ASP A 195 10.75 -9.45 11.69
N ALA A 196 11.60 -10.21 11.00
CA ALA A 196 13.06 -10.11 11.14
C ALA A 196 13.63 -8.77 10.61
N HIS A 197 13.01 -8.19 9.58
CA HIS A 197 13.42 -6.91 9.00
C HIS A 197 12.92 -5.67 9.77
N THR A 198 11.84 -5.79 10.53
CA THR A 198 11.21 -4.68 11.28
C THR A 198 11.73 -4.52 12.72
N VAL A 199 12.76 -5.29 13.10
CA VAL A 199 13.41 -5.30 14.42
C VAL A 199 14.85 -4.75 14.36
N ARG A 200 15.24 -4.11 13.25
CA ARG A 200 16.54 -3.47 13.03
C ARG A 200 16.42 -1.97 12.81
#